data_AF-A0A819X9Z3-F1
#
_entry.id   AF-A0A819X9Z3-F1
#
_cell.length_a   1.000
_cell.length_b   1.000
_cell.length_c   1.000
_cell.angle_alpha   90.00
_cell.angle_beta   90.00
_cell.angle_gamma   90.00
#
_symmetry.space_group_name_H-M   'P 1'
#
loop_
_entity.id
_entity.type
_entity.pdbx_description
1 polymer ?
#
loop_
_entity_poly.entity_id
_entity_poly.type
_entity_poly.pdbx_seq_one_letter_code
_entity_poly.pdbx_strand_id
1 'polypeptide(L)'
;TKNVETIFEELKSNGSQFASKQLSILQKMSPTSLKITLEQLKRGKKFDLKECLKMEYYIIQHRVKTYDFFEGVRAMVIDKDNKPQWQPSQLEDISNEEIANYFSKLSSDKELQL
;
A
#
# COMPACT_ATOMS: atom_id res chain seq x y z
N THR A 1 -4.74 17.52 1.48
CA THR A 1 -3.66 16.57 1.14
C THR A 1 -4.24 15.49 0.26
N LYS A 2 -3.64 15.16 -0.90
CA LYS A 2 -4.22 14.17 -1.84
C LYS A 2 -4.28 12.76 -1.22
N ASN A 3 -5.36 12.01 -1.44
CA ASN A 3 -5.49 10.57 -1.17
C ASN A 3 -5.40 9.79 -2.49
N VAL A 4 -5.52 8.46 -2.45
CA VAL A 4 -5.36 7.61 -3.65
C VAL A 4 -6.53 7.82 -4.62
N GLU A 5 -7.73 7.98 -4.07
CA GLU A 5 -8.97 8.22 -4.81
C GLU A 5 -8.87 9.50 -5.65
N THR A 6 -8.46 10.62 -5.05
CA THR A 6 -8.23 11.88 -5.77
C THR A 6 -7.13 11.74 -6.82
N ILE A 7 -6.07 10.96 -6.57
CA ILE A 7 -5.04 10.70 -7.60
C ILE A 7 -5.64 9.96 -8.79
N PHE A 8 -6.52 8.98 -8.56
CA PHE A 8 -7.20 8.25 -9.62
C PHE A 8 -8.14 9.16 -10.42
N GLU A 9 -8.91 10.01 -9.75
CA GLU A 9 -9.80 11.00 -10.38
C GLU A 9 -9.04 12.03 -11.22
N GLU A 10 -7.91 12.53 -10.71
CA GLU A 10 -7.05 13.48 -11.43
C GLU A 10 -6.40 12.83 -12.66
N LEU A 11 -5.93 11.58 -12.56
CA LEU A 11 -5.38 10.85 -13.70
C LEU A 11 -6.46 10.59 -14.76
N LYS A 12 -7.67 10.22 -14.32
CA LYS A 12 -8.81 9.99 -15.20
C LYS A 12 -9.24 11.27 -15.92
N SER A 13 -9.34 12.39 -15.20
CA SER A 13 -9.75 13.68 -15.77
C SER A 13 -8.67 14.33 -16.65
N ASN A 14 -7.39 14.08 -16.38
CA ASN A 14 -6.30 14.60 -17.21
C ASN A 14 -6.34 14.07 -18.65
N GLY A 15 -6.69 12.80 -18.84
CA GLY A 15 -6.94 12.20 -20.17
C GLY A 15 -5.73 12.06 -21.10
N SER A 16 -4.53 12.51 -20.70
CA SER A 16 -3.32 12.30 -21.50
C SER A 16 -2.97 10.81 -21.63
N GLN A 17 -2.16 10.47 -22.63
CA GLN A 17 -1.67 9.11 -22.82
C GLN A 17 -0.88 8.62 -21.59
N PHE A 18 -0.07 9.49 -21.00
CA PHE A 18 0.67 9.19 -19.77
C PHE A 18 -0.29 8.91 -18.61
N ALA A 19 -1.27 9.79 -18.37
CA ALA A 19 -2.20 9.64 -17.26
C ALA A 19 -3.05 8.36 -17.38
N SER A 20 -3.54 8.07 -18.60
CA SER A 20 -4.31 6.85 -18.89
C SER A 20 -3.48 5.59 -18.67
N LYS A 21 -2.21 5.58 -19.12
CA LYS A 21 -1.29 4.46 -18.90
C LYS A 21 -1.03 4.24 -17.41
N GLN A 22 -0.77 5.31 -16.66
CA GLN A 22 -0.47 5.19 -15.24
C GLN A 22 -1.70 4.76 -14.43
N LEU A 23 -2.89 5.26 -14.75
CA LEU A 23 -4.14 4.82 -14.15
C LEU A 23 -4.35 3.32 -14.37
N SER A 24 -4.14 2.82 -15.59
CA SER A 24 -4.26 1.39 -15.90
C SER A 24 -3.27 0.51 -15.12
N ILE A 25 -2.08 1.02 -14.82
CA ILE A 25 -1.10 0.32 -13.97
C ILE A 25 -1.59 0.30 -12.52
N LEU A 26 -1.96 1.46 -11.98
CA LEU A 26 -2.39 1.58 -10.58
C LEU A 26 -3.64 0.74 -10.28
N GLN A 27 -4.60 0.66 -11.21
CA GLN A 27 -5.81 -0.15 -11.07
C GLN A 27 -5.55 -1.66 -10.93
N LYS A 28 -4.37 -2.15 -11.30
CA LYS A 28 -3.99 -3.57 -11.15
C LYS A 28 -3.33 -3.86 -9.79
N MET A 29 -2.96 -2.83 -9.04
CA MET A 29 -2.25 -2.97 -7.77
C MET A 29 -3.24 -3.23 -6.63
N SER A 30 -2.75 -3.79 -5.51
CA SER A 30 -3.53 -3.94 -4.27
C SER A 30 -3.99 -2.57 -3.76
N PRO A 31 -5.30 -2.32 -3.61
CA PRO A 31 -5.83 -1.06 -3.09
C PRO A 31 -5.26 -0.69 -1.72
N THR A 32 -5.16 -1.67 -0.82
CA THR A 32 -4.55 -1.49 0.51
C THR A 32 -3.09 -1.10 0.40
N SER A 33 -2.34 -1.73 -0.50
CA SER A 33 -0.91 -1.42 -0.69
C SER A 33 -0.72 0.01 -1.22
N LEU A 34 -1.55 0.45 -2.18
CA LEU A 34 -1.51 1.83 -2.69
C LEU A 34 -1.72 2.87 -1.57
N LYS A 35 -2.72 2.65 -0.72
CA LYS A 35 -3.03 3.55 0.41
C LYS A 35 -1.90 3.57 1.45
N ILE A 36 -1.37 2.40 1.82
CA ILE A 36 -0.23 2.29 2.73
C ILE A 36 0.99 3.01 2.17
N THR A 37 1.36 2.77 0.91
CA THR A 37 2.53 3.41 0.29
C THR A 37 2.39 4.92 0.26
N LEU A 38 1.22 5.45 -0.08
CA LEU A 38 0.99 6.90 -0.06
C LEU A 38 1.14 7.48 1.36
N GLU A 39 0.59 6.80 2.37
CA GLU A 39 0.70 7.23 3.77
C GLU A 39 2.14 7.11 4.31
N GLN A 40 2.86 6.06 3.92
CA GLN A 40 4.27 5.84 4.24
C GLN A 40 5.13 6.99 3.68
N LEU A 41 4.94 7.38 2.42
CA LEU A 41 5.66 8.51 1.82
C LEU A 41 5.35 9.84 2.53
N LYS A 42 4.10 10.04 2.97
CA LYS A 42 3.72 11.25 3.73
C LYS A 42 4.39 11.33 5.10
N ARG A 43 4.42 10.21 5.83
CA ARG A 43 5.07 10.13 7.17
C ARG A 43 6.58 10.20 7.05
N GLY A 44 7.15 9.42 6.13
CA GLY A 44 8.59 9.31 5.89
C GLY A 44 9.26 10.63 5.49
N LYS A 45 8.53 11.58 4.90
CA LYS A 45 9.04 12.93 4.60
C LYS A 45 9.63 13.65 5.82
N LYS A 46 9.22 13.28 7.04
CA LYS A 46 9.67 13.89 8.29
C LYS A 46 10.68 13.03 9.06
N PHE A 47 11.02 11.85 8.55
CA PHE A 47 11.79 10.84 9.26
C PHE A 47 13.21 10.76 8.72
N ASP A 48 14.16 10.41 9.60
CA ASP A 48 15.47 9.94 9.19
C ASP A 48 15.40 8.48 8.67
N LEU A 49 16.55 7.93 8.27
CA LEU A 49 16.62 6.55 7.76
C LEU A 49 16.19 5.52 8.83
N LYS A 50 16.62 5.70 10.08
CA LYS A 50 16.34 4.75 11.16
C LYS A 50 14.85 4.73 11.48
N GLU A 51 14.22 5.89 11.48
CA GLU A 51 12.78 6.05 11.66
C GLU A 51 11.99 5.47 10.49
N CYS A 52 12.44 5.69 9.24
CA CYS A 52 11.84 5.06 8.06
C CYS A 52 11.88 3.52 8.15
N LEU A 53 13.04 2.96 8.50
CA LEU A 53 13.21 1.51 8.63
C LEU A 53 12.32 0.91 9.73
N LYS A 54 12.16 1.60 10.87
CA LYS A 54 11.22 1.19 11.93
C LYS A 54 9.77 1.21 11.45
N MET A 55 9.37 2.29 10.76
CA MET A 55 8.03 2.39 10.20
C MET A 55 7.76 1.28 9.18
N GLU A 56 8.70 1.03 8.27
CA GLU A 56 8.61 -0.06 7.28
C GLU A 56 8.51 -1.42 7.93
N TYR A 57 9.27 -1.64 9.00
CA TYR A 57 9.20 -2.87 9.77
C TYR A 57 7.81 -3.09 10.39
N TYR A 58 7.18 -2.06 10.98
CA TYR A 58 5.81 -2.17 11.48
C TYR A 58 4.83 -2.54 10.36
N ILE A 59 4.92 -1.87 9.20
CA ILE A 59 4.06 -2.16 8.05
C ILE A 59 4.20 -3.63 7.64
N ILE A 60 5.44 -4.12 7.47
CA ILE A 60 5.71 -5.49 7.04
C ILE A 60 5.16 -6.49 8.06
N GLN A 61 5.39 -6.30 9.36
CA GLN A 61 4.93 -7.20 10.42
C GLN A 61 3.41 -7.33 10.49
N HIS A 62 2.67 -6.28 10.11
CA HIS A 62 1.23 -6.33 9.95
C HIS A 62 0.83 -6.97 8.60
N ARG A 63 1.53 -6.64 7.50
CA ARG A 63 1.19 -7.09 6.13
C ARG A 63 1.40 -8.57 5.87
N VAL A 64 2.46 -9.18 6.39
CA VAL A 64 2.77 -10.61 6.16
C VAL A 64 1.70 -11.57 6.68
N LYS A 65 0.74 -11.07 7.46
CA LYS A 65 -0.39 -11.83 8.02
C LYS A 65 -1.68 -11.64 7.22
N THR A 66 -1.65 -10.84 6.15
CA THR A 66 -2.85 -10.48 5.38
C THR A 66 -2.97 -11.31 4.11
N TYR A 67 -4.20 -11.52 3.66
CA TYR A 67 -4.52 -12.25 2.43
C TYR A 67 -3.76 -11.68 1.21
N ASP A 68 -3.77 -10.35 1.03
CA ASP A 68 -3.15 -9.67 -0.11
C ASP A 68 -1.66 -9.96 -0.26
N PHE A 69 -0.92 -10.17 0.84
CA PHE A 69 0.49 -10.53 0.75
C PHE A 69 0.67 -11.88 0.06
N PHE A 70 -0.07 -12.90 0.52
CA PHE A 70 -0.01 -14.24 -0.06
C PHE A 70 -0.58 -14.27 -1.47
N GLU A 71 -1.65 -13.54 -1.74
CA GLU A 71 -2.24 -13.46 -3.07
C GLU A 71 -1.30 -12.80 -4.08
N GLY A 72 -0.57 -11.75 -3.66
CA GLY A 72 0.45 -11.15 -4.50
C GLY A 72 1.59 -12.11 -4.81
N VAL A 73 2.06 -12.86 -3.81
CA VAL A 73 3.07 -13.92 -4.01
C VAL A 73 2.56 -15.00 -4.96
N ARG A 74 1.31 -15.46 -4.77
CA ARG A 74 0.68 -16.45 -5.64
C ARG A 74 0.65 -15.97 -7.08
N ALA A 75 0.04 -14.80 -7.34
CA ALA A 75 -0.18 -14.28 -8.68
C ALA A 75 1.12 -13.93 -9.43
N MET A 76 2.15 -13.46 -8.72
CA MET A 76 3.38 -12.97 -9.35
C MET A 76 4.53 -13.98 -9.38
N VAL A 77 4.61 -14.87 -8.39
CA VAL A 77 5.78 -15.76 -8.20
C VAL A 77 5.43 -17.23 -8.38
N ILE A 78 4.31 -17.69 -7.82
CA ILE A 78 3.92 -19.10 -7.83
C ILE A 78 3.24 -19.45 -9.16
N ASP A 79 2.05 -18.92 -9.38
CA ASP A 79 1.22 -19.23 -10.56
C ASP A 79 1.62 -18.36 -11.76
N LYS A 80 2.20 -17.18 -11.50
CA LYS A 80 2.67 -16.21 -12.52
C LYS A 80 1.57 -15.80 -13.51
N ASP A 81 0.32 -15.82 -13.07
CA ASP A 81 -0.84 -15.48 -13.89
C ASP A 81 -1.02 -13.97 -14.07
N ASN A 82 -0.37 -13.14 -13.24
CA ASN A 82 -0.56 -11.69 -13.18
C ASN A 82 -2.03 -11.28 -12.98
N LYS A 83 -2.82 -12.10 -12.31
CA LYS A 83 -4.27 -11.90 -12.04
C LYS A 83 -4.60 -11.98 -10.55
N PRO A 84 -3.99 -11.11 -9.73
CA PRO A 84 -4.26 -11.12 -8.30
C PRO A 84 -5.73 -10.76 -8.01
N GLN A 85 -6.33 -11.45 -7.05
CA GLN A 85 -7.70 -11.24 -6.56
C GLN A 85 -7.67 -10.49 -5.23
N TRP A 86 -7.38 -9.20 -5.26
CA TRP A 86 -7.18 -8.38 -4.06
C TRP A 86 -8.40 -8.32 -3.14
N GLN A 87 -8.15 -8.32 -1.82
CA GLN A 87 -9.16 -8.20 -0.78
C GLN A 87 -8.72 -7.21 0.30
N PRO A 88 -9.41 -6.06 0.43
CA PRO A 88 -10.52 -5.58 -0.39
C PRO A 88 -10.10 -5.19 -1.82
N SER A 89 -11.07 -5.24 -2.74
CA SER A 89 -10.82 -4.99 -4.18
C SER A 89 -11.03 -3.54 -4.62
N GLN A 90 -11.72 -2.73 -3.81
CA GLN A 90 -11.99 -1.31 -4.08
C GLN A 90 -11.29 -0.43 -3.05
N LEU A 91 -10.98 0.82 -3.44
CA LEU A 91 -10.34 1.78 -2.55
C LEU A 91 -11.29 2.19 -1.42
N GLU A 92 -12.56 2.38 -1.75
CA GLU A 92 -13.61 2.92 -0.88
C GLU A 92 -13.93 1.98 0.29
N ASP A 93 -13.63 0.69 0.14
CA ASP A 93 -13.84 -0.33 1.17
C ASP A 93 -12.79 -0.27 2.29
N ILE A 94 -11.75 0.55 2.14
CA ILE A 94 -10.63 0.64 3.09
C ILE A 94 -10.72 1.95 3.88
N SER A 95 -10.95 1.83 5.19
CA SER A 95 -11.00 2.98 6.08
C SER A 95 -9.62 3.56 6.38
N ASN A 96 -9.57 4.84 6.73
CA ASN A 96 -8.32 5.48 7.18
C ASN A 96 -7.79 4.87 8.49
N GLU A 97 -8.68 4.35 9.33
CA GLU A 97 -8.32 3.66 10.58
C GLU A 97 -7.60 2.35 10.29
N GLU A 98 -8.11 1.56 9.33
CA GLU A 98 -7.44 0.34 8.89
C GLU A 98 -6.04 0.63 8.36
N ILE A 99 -5.88 1.69 7.54
CA ILE A 99 -4.58 2.13 7.07
C ILE A 99 -3.67 2.54 8.25
N ALA A 100 -4.19 3.29 9.22
CA ALA A 100 -3.41 3.73 10.37
C ALA A 100 -2.88 2.56 11.21
N ASN A 101 -3.64 1.45 11.31
CA ASN A 101 -3.25 0.26 12.08
C ASN A 101 -1.96 -0.39 11.56
N TYR A 102 -1.67 -0.33 10.25
CA TYR A 102 -0.41 -0.85 9.69
C TYR A 102 0.84 -0.14 10.20
N PHE A 103 0.69 1.08 10.72
CA PHE A 103 1.78 1.90 11.26
C PHE A 103 1.83 1.87 12.78
N SER A 104 0.95 1.12 13.43
CA SER A 104 0.93 1.01 14.88
C SER A 104 2.21 0.33 15.39
N LYS A 105 2.67 0.75 16.57
CA LYS A 105 3.84 0.15 17.19
C LYS A 105 3.57 -1.32 17.50
N LEU A 106 4.61 -2.12 17.37
CA LEU A 106 4.56 -3.51 17.79
C LEU A 106 4.72 -3.60 19.31
N SER A 107 4.45 -4.78 19.87
CA SER A 107 4.78 -5.06 21.26
C SER A 107 6.30 -4.96 21.46
N SER A 108 6.73 -4.62 22.68
CA SER A 108 8.15 -4.34 22.98
C SER A 108 9.10 -5.50 22.66
N ASP A 109 8.60 -6.73 22.74
CA ASP A 109 9.33 -7.97 22.37
C ASP A 109 9.53 -8.15 20.86
N LYS A 110 8.81 -7.39 20.04
CA LYS A 110 8.82 -7.47 18.57
C LYS A 110 9.34 -6.19 17.92
N GLU A 111 9.96 -5.30 18.68
CA GLU A 111 10.52 -4.05 18.17
C GLU A 111 11.82 -4.27 17.40
N LEU A 112 12.01 -3.51 16.31
CA LEU A 112 13.24 -3.57 15.52
C LEU A 112 14.38 -2.84 16.25
N GLN A 113 15.43 -3.60 16.55
CA GLN A 113 16.68 -3.07 17.11
C GLN A 113 17.62 -2.65 15.97
N LEU A 114 17.90 -1.35 15.89
CA LEU A 114 18.76 -0.70 14.88
C LEU A 114 19.86 0.10 15.55
#